data_AF-A0A1T2L761-F1
#
_entry.id   AF-A0A1T2L761-F1
#
_cell.length_a   1.000
_cell.length_b   1.000
_cell.length_c   1.000
_cell.angle_alpha   90.00
_cell.angle_beta   90.00
_cell.angle_gamma   90.00
#
_symmetry.space_group_name_H-M   'P 1'
#
loop_
_entity.id
_entity.type
_entity.pdbx_description
1 polymer ?
#
loop_
_entity_poly.entity_id
_entity_poly.type
_entity_poly.pdbx_seq_one_letter_code
_entity_poly.pdbx_strand_id
1 'polypeptide(L)'
;MKEYENGRIVGEESYEGYIKCKLVHNDLYSLVLPDQIYVKLGGEIHWVQPLYFSGCLIAKLDEYGTCQLSIDASHCVVLNITFNNKDLVNRFDDGSLFYKCEIKAPKYLYQYTTGLAKFVDNKPYLKLHHHTSHGAKESILKGSEFWSSDWNIQGTKRLTNIGYLYLTSLPSITCVEDLSVIAMSSDGRLGFRTDQNDTGIPDLILDVYRESTTNRTETLSHWVDTTHLASQPSYRHQDPGGFGFHEIVCPFVHRLGVEHSTIVQISDDQLVPVSPKNFDYAVVGDATRASGLAAPYDEEETEEVFKIEHIVGDEDIISFWIANANTDQFSGKVIEKAEFS
;
A
#
# COMPACT_ATOMS: atom_id res chain seq x y z
N MET A 1 -15.25 16.48 -15.84
CA MET A 1 -13.90 15.93 -16.07
C MET A 1 -13.06 17.05 -16.62
N LYS A 2 -11.96 17.36 -15.95
CA LYS A 2 -10.99 18.36 -16.38
C LYS A 2 -9.63 17.67 -16.43
N GLU A 3 -9.00 17.75 -17.59
CA GLU A 3 -7.65 17.27 -17.81
C GLU A 3 -6.71 18.49 -17.76
N TYR A 4 -5.63 18.37 -16.99
CA TYR A 4 -4.61 19.41 -16.88
C TYR A 4 -3.47 19.14 -17.87
N GLU A 5 -2.67 20.16 -18.18
CA GLU A 5 -1.53 20.04 -19.12
C GLU A 5 -0.49 18.98 -18.71
N ASN A 6 -0.44 18.65 -17.42
CA ASN A 6 0.39 17.57 -16.88
C ASN A 6 -0.26 16.17 -16.96
N GLY A 7 -1.38 16.04 -17.68
CA GLY A 7 -2.12 14.79 -17.84
C GLY A 7 -2.98 14.37 -16.65
N ARG A 8 -3.02 15.15 -15.55
CA ARG A 8 -3.87 14.82 -14.39
C ARG A 8 -5.33 15.01 -14.74
N ILE A 9 -6.14 14.01 -14.41
CA ILE A 9 -7.58 13.98 -14.64
C ILE A 9 -8.30 14.17 -13.32
N VAL A 10 -9.04 15.27 -13.19
CA VAL A 10 -9.90 15.53 -12.02
C VAL A 10 -11.37 15.47 -12.41
N GLY A 11 -12.20 15.11 -11.43
CA GLY A 11 -13.65 15.18 -11.56
C GLY A 11 -14.31 15.67 -10.28
N GLU A 12 -15.52 16.18 -10.43
CA GLU A 12 -16.36 16.74 -9.37
C GLU A 12 -17.54 15.84 -9.04
N GLU A 13 -17.63 14.66 -9.65
CA GLU A 13 -18.70 13.70 -9.35
C GLU A 13 -18.42 13.12 -7.97
N SER A 14 -19.44 13.14 -7.12
CA SER A 14 -19.35 12.64 -5.75
C SER A 14 -19.83 11.20 -5.69
N TYR A 15 -19.04 10.35 -5.05
CA TYR A 15 -19.35 8.96 -4.76
C TYR A 15 -19.25 8.73 -3.26
N GLU A 16 -20.19 7.97 -2.72
CA GLU A 16 -20.04 7.40 -1.38
C GLU A 16 -19.11 6.19 -1.44
N GLY A 17 -18.15 6.16 -0.53
CA GLY A 17 -17.16 5.09 -0.47
C GLY A 17 -16.62 4.88 0.92
N TYR A 18 -15.47 4.21 0.97
CA TYR A 18 -14.74 3.94 2.20
C TYR A 18 -13.26 4.11 1.98
N ILE A 19 -12.52 4.43 3.03
CA ILE A 19 -11.06 4.48 3.04
C ILE A 19 -10.54 3.68 4.23
N LYS A 20 -9.56 2.80 3.99
CA LYS A 20 -8.71 2.20 5.02
C LYS A 20 -7.42 3.02 5.05
N CYS A 21 -7.04 3.52 6.23
CA CYS A 21 -5.84 4.33 6.39
C CYS A 21 -5.24 4.18 7.79
N LYS A 22 -3.99 4.59 7.93
CA LYS A 22 -3.25 4.58 9.20
C LYS A 22 -2.84 6.01 9.55
N LEU A 23 -2.81 6.34 10.83
CA LEU A 23 -2.04 7.49 11.30
C LEU A 23 -0.60 7.03 11.50
N VAL A 24 0.34 7.74 10.90
CA VAL A 24 1.75 7.40 11.00
C VAL A 24 2.61 8.61 11.34
N HIS A 25 3.74 8.33 11.99
CA HIS A 25 4.66 9.33 12.50
C HIS A 25 6.09 9.03 12.04
N ASN A 26 6.81 10.06 11.62
CA ASN A 26 8.27 10.02 11.65
C ASN A 26 8.79 11.13 12.58
N ASP A 27 10.11 11.30 12.64
CA ASP A 27 10.80 12.30 13.46
C ASP A 27 10.50 13.77 13.08
N LEU A 28 9.96 14.00 11.89
CA LEU A 28 9.72 15.33 11.33
C LEU A 28 8.23 15.70 11.22
N TYR A 29 7.36 14.72 10.96
CA TYR A 29 5.95 14.96 10.68
C TYR A 29 5.08 13.72 10.93
N SER A 30 3.77 13.98 11.00
CA SER A 30 2.73 12.96 11.00
C SER A 30 1.95 13.04 9.70
N LEU A 31 1.28 11.96 9.28
CA LEU A 31 0.35 11.97 8.16
C LEU A 31 -0.68 10.83 8.25
N VAL A 32 -1.75 10.95 7.46
CA VAL A 32 -2.68 9.85 7.20
C VAL A 32 -2.22 9.07 5.96
N LEU A 33 -1.78 7.84 6.18
CA LEU A 33 -1.27 6.94 5.13
C LEU A 33 -2.44 6.14 4.56
N PRO A 34 -2.86 6.37 3.30
CA PRO A 34 -3.95 5.61 2.71
C PRO A 34 -3.48 4.19 2.34
N ASP A 35 -4.20 3.18 2.81
CA ASP A 35 -3.97 1.79 2.41
C ASP A 35 -4.74 1.50 1.11
N GLN A 36 -6.08 1.63 1.14
CA GLN A 36 -6.98 1.39 0.02
C GLN A 36 -8.24 2.24 0.08
N ILE A 37 -8.83 2.51 -1.08
CA ILE A 37 -10.11 3.21 -1.24
C ILE A 37 -11.12 2.22 -1.82
N TYR A 38 -12.38 2.29 -1.38
CA TYR A 38 -13.44 1.37 -1.79
C TYR A 38 -14.66 2.15 -2.25
N VAL A 39 -15.31 1.67 -3.31
CA VAL A 39 -16.50 2.31 -3.87
C VAL A 39 -17.46 1.24 -4.41
N LYS A 40 -18.76 1.42 -4.16
CA LYS A 40 -19.78 0.52 -4.70
C LYS A 40 -20.21 1.00 -6.09
N LEU A 41 -19.94 0.20 -7.12
CA LEU A 41 -20.26 0.50 -8.51
C LEU A 41 -20.98 -0.70 -9.12
N GLY A 42 -22.09 -0.49 -9.82
CA GLY A 42 -22.80 -1.57 -10.52
C GLY A 42 -23.33 -2.71 -9.63
N GLY A 43 -23.41 -2.51 -8.30
CA GLY A 43 -23.83 -3.54 -7.34
C GLY A 43 -22.67 -4.29 -6.67
N GLU A 44 -21.44 -4.15 -7.18
CA GLU A 44 -20.23 -4.74 -6.63
C GLU A 44 -19.40 -3.68 -5.88
N ILE A 45 -18.52 -4.14 -4.98
CA ILE A 45 -17.55 -3.25 -4.34
C ILE A 45 -16.25 -3.37 -5.12
N HIS A 46 -15.78 -2.23 -5.61
CA HIS A 46 -14.47 -2.10 -6.23
C HIS A 46 -13.53 -1.42 -5.25
N TRP A 47 -12.23 -1.61 -5.47
CA TRP A 47 -11.20 -0.86 -4.75
C TRP A 47 -10.25 -0.15 -5.70
N VAL A 48 -9.61 0.89 -5.18
CA VAL A 48 -8.59 1.68 -5.86
C VAL A 48 -7.32 1.65 -5.01
N GLN A 49 -6.21 1.29 -5.64
CA GLN A 49 -4.87 1.35 -5.08
C GLN A 49 -4.34 2.79 -5.17
N PRO A 50 -3.99 3.42 -4.04
CA PRO A 50 -3.22 4.66 -4.05
C PRO A 50 -1.88 4.47 -4.77
N LEU A 51 -1.55 5.38 -5.69
CA LEU A 51 -0.24 5.45 -6.36
C LEU A 51 0.59 6.60 -5.81
N TYR A 52 -0.02 7.77 -5.69
CA TYR A 52 0.57 8.94 -5.03
C TYR A 52 -0.46 9.56 -4.09
N PHE A 53 0.00 10.26 -3.05
CA PHE A 53 -0.91 11.00 -2.18
C PHE A 53 -0.24 12.25 -1.60
N SER A 54 -1.05 13.27 -1.34
CA SER A 54 -0.60 14.48 -0.65
C SER A 54 -0.62 14.32 0.86
N GLY A 55 0.01 15.24 1.59
CA GLY A 55 -0.30 15.43 3.01
C GLY A 55 -1.80 15.62 3.25
N CYS A 56 -2.27 15.20 4.42
CA CYS A 56 -3.66 15.33 4.83
C CYS A 56 -3.96 16.71 5.42
N LEU A 57 -5.15 17.24 5.12
CA LEU A 57 -5.70 18.42 5.79
C LEU A 57 -6.69 17.95 6.85
N ILE A 58 -6.32 18.11 8.12
CA ILE A 58 -7.17 17.80 9.26
C ILE A 58 -7.65 19.10 9.89
N ALA A 59 -8.96 19.23 10.06
CA ALA A 59 -9.58 20.41 10.62
C ALA A 59 -10.69 20.05 11.62
N LYS A 60 -10.84 20.87 12.66
CA LYS A 60 -11.98 20.82 13.57
C LYS A 60 -13.05 21.79 13.07
N LEU A 61 -14.23 21.27 12.75
CA LEU A 61 -15.44 22.06 12.54
C LEU A 61 -16.28 22.04 13.83
N ASP A 62 -17.31 22.88 13.91
CA ASP A 62 -18.09 23.08 15.13
C ASP A 62 -18.66 21.77 15.70
N GLU A 63 -19.11 20.85 14.84
CA GLU A 63 -19.79 19.62 15.25
C GLU A 63 -18.97 18.34 15.06
N TYR A 64 -17.88 18.37 14.29
CA TYR A 64 -17.08 17.19 13.94
C TYR A 64 -15.69 17.59 13.43
N GLY A 65 -14.75 16.65 13.48
CA GLY A 65 -13.47 16.77 12.81
C GLY A 65 -13.55 16.20 11.40
N THR A 66 -12.80 16.78 10.46
CA THR A 66 -12.69 16.30 9.08
C THR A 66 -11.24 16.07 8.69
N CYS A 67 -11.02 15.08 7.84
CA CYS A 67 -9.76 14.82 7.15
C CYS A 67 -9.99 14.83 5.64
N GLN A 68 -9.13 15.52 4.91
CA GLN A 68 -9.10 15.57 3.46
C GLN A 68 -7.73 15.17 2.93
N LEU A 69 -7.71 14.39 1.86
CA LEU A 69 -6.48 14.02 1.16
C LEU A 69 -6.75 13.80 -0.34
N SER A 70 -5.79 14.20 -1.17
CA SER A 70 -5.78 13.92 -2.60
C SER A 70 -4.92 12.70 -2.88
N ILE A 71 -5.45 11.76 -3.66
CA ILE A 71 -4.81 10.50 -4.00
C ILE A 71 -4.84 10.32 -5.51
N ASP A 72 -3.69 10.04 -6.11
CA ASP A 72 -3.60 9.67 -7.52
C ASP A 72 -3.78 8.16 -7.66
N ALA A 73 -4.60 7.80 -8.64
CA ALA A 73 -4.93 6.45 -9.05
C ALA A 73 -4.45 6.21 -10.49
N SER A 74 -4.67 4.99 -11.00
CA SER A 74 -4.31 4.59 -12.35
C SER A 74 -4.82 5.58 -13.40
N HIS A 75 -4.02 5.75 -14.47
CA HIS A 75 -4.30 6.68 -15.58
C HIS A 75 -4.38 8.15 -15.14
N CYS A 76 -3.55 8.56 -14.18
CA CYS A 76 -3.41 9.94 -13.71
C CYS A 76 -4.71 10.54 -13.14
N VAL A 77 -5.64 9.71 -12.69
CA VAL A 77 -6.88 10.16 -12.06
C VAL A 77 -6.60 10.58 -10.64
N VAL A 78 -7.08 11.77 -10.26
CA VAL A 78 -6.98 12.27 -8.89
C VAL A 78 -8.33 12.09 -8.19
N LEU A 79 -8.30 11.40 -7.06
CA LEU A 79 -9.41 11.24 -6.14
C LEU A 79 -9.23 12.21 -4.97
N ASN A 80 -10.24 13.02 -4.67
CA ASN A 80 -10.24 13.80 -3.43
C ASN A 80 -11.14 13.10 -2.42
N ILE A 81 -10.54 12.63 -1.33
CA ILE A 81 -11.22 11.86 -0.30
C ILE A 81 -11.48 12.78 0.89
N THR A 82 -12.72 12.78 1.38
CA THR A 82 -13.11 13.48 2.61
C THR A 82 -13.80 12.50 3.56
N PHE A 83 -13.37 12.46 4.82
CA PHE A 83 -14.05 11.71 5.87
C PHE A 83 -14.03 12.46 7.20
N ASN A 84 -14.82 11.97 8.15
CA ASN A 84 -15.13 12.65 9.39
C ASN A 84 -14.90 11.69 10.55
N ASN A 85 -14.68 12.23 11.75
CA ASN A 85 -14.51 11.39 12.93
C ASN A 85 -15.75 10.57 13.29
N LYS A 86 -16.95 11.03 12.87
CA LYS A 86 -18.22 10.32 13.06
C LYS A 86 -18.43 9.15 12.08
N ASP A 87 -17.61 9.07 11.03
CA ASP A 87 -17.76 8.10 9.94
C ASP A 87 -16.88 6.87 10.11
N LEU A 88 -16.26 6.72 11.29
CA LEU A 88 -15.51 5.53 11.64
C LEU A 88 -16.41 4.30 11.64
N VAL A 89 -16.04 3.31 10.84
CA VAL A 89 -16.73 2.02 10.71
C VAL A 89 -16.06 0.96 11.56
N ASN A 90 -14.72 0.89 11.52
CA ASN A 90 -13.98 -0.14 12.23
C ASN A 90 -12.53 0.28 12.55
N ARG A 91 -11.93 -0.45 13.50
CA ARG A 91 -10.52 -0.36 13.90
C ARG A 91 -9.91 -1.74 13.79
N PHE A 92 -8.70 -1.83 13.29
CA PHE A 92 -8.03 -3.10 13.04
C PHE A 92 -6.73 -3.20 13.84
N ASP A 93 -6.33 -4.44 14.11
CA ASP A 93 -5.14 -4.75 14.91
C ASP A 93 -3.82 -4.40 14.20
N ASP A 94 -3.85 -4.06 12.89
CA ASP A 94 -2.70 -3.54 12.13
C ASP A 94 -2.55 -2.01 12.27
N GLY A 95 -3.27 -1.39 13.22
CA GLY A 95 -3.29 0.05 13.46
C GLY A 95 -4.07 0.86 12.42
N SER A 96 -4.71 0.20 11.45
CA SER A 96 -5.54 0.89 10.46
C SER A 96 -6.97 1.13 10.94
N LEU A 97 -7.53 2.24 10.49
CA LEU A 97 -8.91 2.64 10.73
C LEU A 97 -9.66 2.69 9.40
N PHE A 98 -10.93 2.33 9.46
CA PHE A 98 -11.79 2.22 8.30
C PHE A 98 -12.96 3.19 8.41
N TYR A 99 -13.05 4.13 7.48
CA TYR A 99 -14.07 5.19 7.49
C TYR A 99 -14.97 5.09 6.28
N LYS A 100 -16.23 5.49 6.44
CA LYS A 100 -17.02 5.98 5.30
C LYS A 100 -16.44 7.31 4.84
N CYS A 101 -16.47 7.56 3.53
CA CYS A 101 -15.95 8.78 2.96
C CYS A 101 -16.74 9.25 1.74
N GLU A 102 -16.62 10.53 1.46
CA GLU A 102 -16.94 11.11 0.15
C GLU A 102 -15.71 11.01 -0.76
N ILE A 103 -15.91 10.55 -1.99
CA ILE A 103 -14.90 10.47 -3.04
C ILE A 103 -15.32 11.39 -4.17
N LYS A 104 -14.57 12.46 -4.42
CA LYS A 104 -14.72 13.25 -5.65
C LYS A 104 -13.81 12.71 -6.74
N ALA A 105 -14.41 12.35 -7.88
CA ALA A 105 -13.73 11.69 -8.97
C ALA A 105 -14.39 11.97 -10.34
N PRO A 106 -13.80 11.51 -11.47
CA PRO A 106 -14.46 11.52 -12.77
C PRO A 106 -15.73 10.64 -12.82
N LYS A 107 -16.65 10.94 -13.75
CA LYS A 107 -17.97 10.27 -13.91
C LYS A 107 -17.91 8.76 -14.16
N TYR A 108 -16.79 8.26 -14.68
CA TYR A 108 -16.63 6.85 -15.01
C TYR A 108 -15.56 6.20 -14.13
N LEU A 109 -15.67 6.40 -12.82
CA LEU A 109 -14.69 5.91 -11.83
C LEU A 109 -14.40 4.41 -11.97
N TYR A 110 -15.38 3.60 -12.42
CA TYR A 110 -15.20 2.16 -12.64
C TYR A 110 -14.01 1.83 -13.57
N GLN A 111 -13.67 2.71 -14.52
CA GLN A 111 -12.55 2.51 -15.46
C GLN A 111 -11.17 2.60 -14.81
N TYR A 112 -11.11 3.17 -13.60
CA TYR A 112 -9.87 3.45 -12.88
C TYR A 112 -9.77 2.64 -11.57
N THR A 113 -10.67 1.67 -11.38
CA THR A 113 -10.61 0.75 -10.24
C THR A 113 -9.51 -0.28 -10.45
N THR A 114 -8.88 -0.69 -9.36
CA THR A 114 -7.78 -1.66 -9.36
C THR A 114 -8.30 -3.10 -9.39
N GLY A 115 -9.39 -3.38 -8.70
CA GLY A 115 -9.99 -4.71 -8.69
C GLY A 115 -11.26 -4.81 -7.86
N LEU A 116 -11.66 -6.05 -7.58
CA LEU A 116 -12.83 -6.35 -6.76
C LEU A 116 -12.48 -6.41 -5.26
N ALA A 117 -13.42 -5.92 -4.45
CA ALA A 117 -13.38 -6.01 -3.01
C ALA A 117 -14.72 -6.56 -2.49
N LYS A 118 -14.73 -7.00 -1.23
CA LYS A 118 -15.95 -7.34 -0.50
C LYS A 118 -15.78 -6.99 0.97
N PHE A 119 -16.88 -6.79 1.68
CA PHE A 119 -16.87 -6.60 3.12
C PHE A 119 -17.48 -7.82 3.80
N VAL A 120 -16.79 -8.34 4.81
CA VAL A 120 -17.29 -9.40 5.70
C VAL A 120 -17.17 -8.84 7.12
N ASP A 121 -18.29 -8.71 7.83
CA ASP A 121 -18.34 -8.14 9.19
C ASP A 121 -17.60 -6.79 9.33
N ASN A 122 -17.87 -5.86 8.40
CA ASN A 122 -17.22 -4.54 8.32
C ASN A 122 -15.68 -4.60 8.17
N LYS A 123 -15.16 -5.72 7.66
CA LYS A 123 -13.76 -5.88 7.33
C LYS A 123 -13.56 -5.97 5.80
N PRO A 124 -12.65 -5.17 5.21
CA PRO A 124 -12.42 -5.23 3.78
C PRO A 124 -11.51 -6.38 3.36
N TYR A 125 -11.93 -7.05 2.29
CA TYR A 125 -11.20 -8.08 1.59
C TYR A 125 -10.95 -7.66 0.14
N LEU A 126 -9.78 -7.98 -0.40
CA LEU A 126 -9.43 -7.76 -1.80
C LEU A 126 -9.35 -9.09 -2.54
N LYS A 127 -9.77 -9.13 -3.81
CA LYS A 127 -9.41 -10.24 -4.69
C LYS A 127 -8.01 -9.98 -5.23
N LEU A 128 -7.06 -10.82 -4.85
CA LEU A 128 -5.65 -10.72 -5.26
C LEU A 128 -5.18 -12.00 -5.94
N HIS A 129 -4.05 -11.91 -6.62
CA HIS A 129 -3.54 -12.91 -7.54
C HIS A 129 -2.12 -13.35 -7.18
N HIS A 130 -1.86 -14.64 -7.29
CA HIS A 130 -0.53 -15.22 -7.22
C HIS A 130 -0.19 -15.83 -8.59
N HIS A 131 0.90 -15.36 -9.20
CA HIS A 131 1.37 -15.89 -10.48
C HIS A 131 2.47 -16.92 -10.27
N THR A 132 2.33 -18.08 -10.90
CA THR A 132 3.23 -19.21 -10.67
C THR A 132 3.33 -20.13 -11.89
N SER A 133 4.10 -21.20 -11.78
CA SER A 133 4.21 -22.23 -12.81
C SER A 133 3.10 -23.28 -12.67
N HIS A 134 2.87 -24.05 -13.73
CA HIS A 134 1.87 -25.13 -13.74
C HIS A 134 2.02 -26.13 -12.59
N GLY A 135 3.22 -26.70 -12.39
CA GLY A 135 3.45 -27.68 -11.33
C GLY A 135 3.32 -27.11 -9.91
N ALA A 136 3.66 -25.82 -9.74
CA ALA A 136 3.48 -25.14 -8.46
C ALA A 136 1.99 -24.92 -8.16
N LYS A 137 1.18 -24.51 -9.16
CA LYS A 137 -0.28 -24.42 -9.01
C LYS A 137 -0.89 -25.76 -8.58
N GLU A 138 -0.52 -26.86 -9.24
CA GLU A 138 -1.01 -28.19 -8.88
C GLU A 138 -0.67 -28.55 -7.43
N SER A 139 0.55 -28.23 -7.00
CA SER A 139 1.02 -28.48 -5.63
C SER A 139 0.24 -27.65 -4.61
N ILE A 140 0.05 -26.36 -4.86
CA ILE A 140 -0.71 -25.44 -4.01
C ILE A 140 -2.16 -25.91 -3.87
N LEU A 141 -2.82 -26.24 -4.98
CA LEU A 141 -4.21 -26.69 -4.95
C LEU A 141 -4.37 -28.03 -4.22
N LYS A 142 -3.40 -28.95 -4.37
CA LYS A 142 -3.40 -30.23 -3.67
C LYS A 142 -3.18 -30.07 -2.17
N GLY A 143 -2.29 -29.16 -1.76
CA GLY A 143 -1.98 -28.88 -0.36
C GLY A 143 -2.98 -27.93 0.31
N SER A 144 -3.72 -27.13 -0.47
CA SER A 144 -4.52 -26.00 0.01
C SER A 144 -3.70 -25.01 0.85
N GLU A 145 -2.44 -24.80 0.46
CA GLU A 145 -1.51 -23.94 1.18
C GLU A 145 -0.49 -23.27 0.26
N PHE A 146 -0.04 -22.09 0.65
CA PHE A 146 1.13 -21.40 0.12
C PHE A 146 2.23 -21.41 1.16
N TRP A 147 3.44 -21.71 0.71
CA TRP A 147 4.64 -21.55 1.53
C TRP A 147 5.10 -20.10 1.46
N SER A 148 5.41 -19.50 2.61
CA SER A 148 5.92 -18.14 2.64
C SER A 148 7.32 -18.06 2.02
N SER A 149 7.61 -16.92 1.42
CA SER A 149 8.95 -16.56 0.97
C SER A 149 9.70 -15.86 2.10
N ASP A 150 10.94 -16.27 2.32
CA ASP A 150 11.84 -15.62 3.26
C ASP A 150 12.67 -14.52 2.60
N TRP A 151 12.27 -13.98 1.45
CA TRP A 151 13.02 -12.94 0.75
C TRP A 151 12.39 -11.56 0.97
N ASN A 152 13.22 -10.51 0.99
CA ASN A 152 12.75 -9.12 0.97
C ASN A 152 12.07 -8.77 -0.37
N ILE A 153 11.48 -7.58 -0.45
CA ILE A 153 10.77 -7.12 -1.67
C ILE A 153 11.69 -7.08 -2.91
N GLN A 154 12.99 -6.83 -2.72
CA GLN A 154 13.99 -6.86 -3.79
C GLN A 154 14.30 -8.29 -4.29
N GLY A 155 14.11 -9.30 -3.44
CA GLY A 155 14.43 -10.70 -3.72
C GLY A 155 15.91 -11.06 -3.54
N THR A 156 16.67 -10.27 -2.78
CA THR A 156 18.14 -10.34 -2.69
C THR A 156 18.64 -10.71 -1.30
N LYS A 157 17.88 -10.41 -0.25
CA LYS A 157 18.23 -10.69 1.15
C LYS A 157 17.16 -11.53 1.82
N ARG A 158 17.59 -12.41 2.74
CA ARG A 158 16.69 -13.30 3.47
C ARG A 158 16.25 -12.70 4.80
N LEU A 159 14.96 -12.80 5.06
CA LEU A 159 14.28 -12.44 6.30
C LEU A 159 14.32 -13.63 7.27
N THR A 160 14.51 -13.34 8.56
CA THR A 160 14.70 -14.36 9.60
C THR A 160 13.61 -14.37 10.66
N ASN A 161 12.88 -13.26 10.81
CA ASN A 161 11.79 -13.11 11.77
C ASN A 161 10.40 -12.96 11.12
N ILE A 162 10.31 -12.96 9.79
CA ILE A 162 9.04 -12.87 9.05
C ILE A 162 9.17 -13.61 7.71
N GLY A 163 8.06 -14.16 7.22
CA GLY A 163 7.90 -14.65 5.86
C GLY A 163 6.73 -13.96 5.17
N TYR A 164 6.78 -13.84 3.84
CA TYR A 164 5.74 -13.20 3.05
C TYR A 164 5.18 -14.11 1.96
N LEU A 165 3.85 -14.10 1.80
CA LEU A 165 3.23 -14.46 0.54
C LEU A 165 3.05 -13.20 -0.31
N TYR A 166 3.69 -13.20 -1.48
CA TYR A 166 3.60 -12.11 -2.46
C TYR A 166 2.42 -12.32 -3.40
N LEU A 167 1.60 -11.28 -3.52
CA LEU A 167 0.40 -11.22 -4.32
C LEU A 167 0.39 -9.94 -5.14
N THR A 168 -0.45 -9.90 -6.17
CA THR A 168 -0.65 -8.71 -7.00
C THR A 168 -2.13 -8.49 -7.31
N SER A 169 -2.48 -7.26 -7.66
CA SER A 169 -3.79 -6.93 -8.24
C SER A 169 -3.92 -7.32 -9.72
N LEU A 170 -2.81 -7.65 -10.39
CA LEU A 170 -2.83 -8.03 -11.79
C LEU A 170 -3.43 -9.44 -11.98
N PRO A 171 -4.48 -9.61 -12.81
CA PRO A 171 -5.06 -10.93 -13.05
C PRO A 171 -4.17 -11.84 -13.92
N SER A 172 -3.23 -11.24 -14.66
CA SER A 172 -2.27 -11.94 -15.52
C SER A 172 -1.05 -11.05 -15.81
N ILE A 173 0.11 -11.67 -15.99
CA ILE A 173 1.32 -11.02 -16.50
C ILE A 173 1.39 -11.29 -18.00
N THR A 174 1.31 -10.25 -18.82
CA THR A 174 1.21 -10.36 -20.27
C THR A 174 2.35 -9.67 -21.02
N CYS A 175 2.95 -8.65 -20.41
CA CYS A 175 4.07 -7.92 -20.98
C CYS A 175 5.19 -7.67 -19.96
N VAL A 176 6.30 -7.08 -20.41
CA VAL A 176 7.47 -6.80 -19.55
C VAL A 176 7.16 -5.68 -18.57
N GLU A 177 6.31 -4.74 -18.95
CA GLU A 177 5.83 -3.67 -18.08
C GLU A 177 5.03 -4.22 -16.90
N ASP A 178 4.28 -5.32 -17.09
CA ASP A 178 3.60 -6.00 -15.97
C ASP A 178 4.61 -6.54 -14.94
N LEU A 179 5.81 -6.95 -15.38
CA LEU A 179 6.87 -7.42 -14.47
C LEU A 179 7.44 -6.28 -13.63
N SER A 180 7.73 -5.12 -14.24
CA SER A 180 8.30 -3.97 -13.51
C SER A 180 7.34 -3.44 -12.46
N VAL A 181 6.03 -3.47 -12.77
CA VAL A 181 4.94 -3.08 -11.87
C VAL A 181 4.86 -3.96 -10.61
N ILE A 182 5.37 -5.20 -10.67
CA ILE A 182 5.43 -6.15 -9.54
C ILE A 182 6.85 -6.36 -8.99
N ALA A 183 7.72 -5.36 -9.12
CA ALA A 183 9.09 -5.37 -8.60
C ALA A 183 10.01 -6.46 -9.21
N MET A 184 9.74 -6.87 -10.46
CA MET A 184 10.57 -7.82 -11.21
C MET A 184 11.12 -7.17 -12.47
N SER A 185 12.24 -7.69 -12.99
CA SER A 185 12.75 -7.26 -14.30
C SER A 185 13.33 -8.41 -15.11
N SER A 186 13.28 -8.30 -16.44
CA SER A 186 13.88 -9.28 -17.35
C SER A 186 15.42 -9.26 -17.35
N ASP A 187 16.02 -8.11 -17.08
CA ASP A 187 17.47 -7.95 -16.92
C ASP A 187 17.92 -7.96 -15.44
N GLY A 188 16.96 -8.05 -14.51
CA GLY A 188 17.19 -8.06 -13.07
C GLY A 188 17.61 -6.71 -12.51
N ARG A 189 17.29 -5.59 -13.18
CA ARG A 189 17.64 -4.24 -12.73
C ARG A 189 16.46 -3.28 -12.80
N LEU A 190 16.40 -2.35 -11.84
CA LEU A 190 15.54 -1.18 -11.88
C LEU A 190 16.37 0.08 -11.69
N GLY A 191 16.12 1.08 -12.54
CA GLY A 191 16.75 2.39 -12.47
C GLY A 191 15.85 3.39 -11.77
N PHE A 192 16.40 4.14 -10.82
CA PHE A 192 15.70 5.16 -10.04
C PHE A 192 16.36 6.52 -10.23
N ARG A 193 15.56 7.58 -10.12
CA ARG A 193 15.99 8.97 -10.23
C ARG A 193 15.55 9.74 -9.01
N THR A 194 16.43 10.62 -8.55
CA THR A 194 16.13 11.59 -7.50
C THR A 194 15.29 12.73 -8.06
N ASP A 195 14.56 13.41 -7.18
CA ASP A 195 13.67 14.53 -7.54
C ASP A 195 14.37 15.63 -8.35
N GLN A 196 15.67 15.84 -8.09
CA GLN A 196 16.46 16.91 -8.70
C GLN A 196 17.16 16.49 -9.99
N ASN A 197 17.12 15.21 -10.34
CA ASN A 197 17.73 14.72 -11.56
C ASN A 197 16.75 14.92 -12.72
N ASP A 198 17.04 15.88 -13.59
CA ASP A 198 16.28 16.18 -14.81
C ASP A 198 16.81 15.43 -16.05
N THR A 199 17.86 14.62 -15.90
CA THR A 199 18.48 13.85 -16.97
C THR A 199 17.74 12.54 -17.25
N GLY A 200 17.98 11.91 -18.40
CA GLY A 200 17.45 10.57 -18.71
C GLY A 200 18.22 9.42 -18.03
N ILE A 201 19.19 9.70 -17.16
CA ILE A 201 20.11 8.70 -16.60
C ILE A 201 19.74 8.44 -15.13
N PRO A 202 19.57 7.18 -14.70
CA PRO A 202 19.32 6.85 -13.29
C PRO A 202 20.44 7.30 -12.35
N ASP A 203 20.09 7.81 -11.17
CA ASP A 203 21.03 8.08 -10.07
C ASP A 203 21.41 6.79 -9.32
N LEU A 204 20.49 5.83 -9.33
CA LEU A 204 20.61 4.55 -8.64
C LEU A 204 20.12 3.44 -9.56
N ILE A 205 20.86 2.34 -9.60
CA ILE A 205 20.44 1.10 -10.23
C ILE A 205 20.46 0.03 -9.15
N LEU A 206 19.30 -0.55 -8.86
CA LEU A 206 19.18 -1.66 -7.93
C LEU A 206 19.05 -2.96 -8.71
N ASP A 207 19.70 -4.01 -8.21
CA ASP A 207 19.40 -5.37 -8.65
C ASP A 207 18.04 -5.79 -8.09
N VAL A 208 17.21 -6.45 -8.88
CA VAL A 208 15.91 -6.99 -8.47
C VAL A 208 15.75 -8.41 -8.97
N TYR A 209 14.75 -9.12 -8.46
CA TYR A 209 14.45 -10.48 -8.90
C TYR A 209 14.27 -10.54 -10.42
N ARG A 210 15.15 -11.31 -11.07
CA ARG A 210 15.12 -11.51 -12.51
C ARG A 210 14.03 -12.50 -12.88
N GLU A 211 13.09 -12.10 -13.72
CA GLU A 211 11.99 -12.96 -14.16
C GLU A 211 11.66 -12.80 -15.65
N SER A 212 11.01 -13.80 -16.24
CA SER A 212 10.47 -13.75 -17.59
C SER A 212 8.96 -13.92 -17.58
N THR A 213 8.27 -13.22 -18.49
CA THR A 213 6.83 -13.37 -18.71
C THR A 213 6.43 -14.79 -19.10
N THR A 214 7.37 -15.61 -19.59
CA THR A 214 7.12 -17.00 -19.98
C THR A 214 7.16 -18.00 -18.81
N ASN A 215 7.65 -17.61 -17.63
CA ASN A 215 7.80 -18.50 -16.48
C ASN A 215 6.58 -18.50 -15.54
N ARG A 216 5.68 -17.52 -15.70
CA ARG A 216 4.49 -17.30 -14.86
C ARG A 216 3.22 -17.66 -15.64
N THR A 217 3.06 -18.94 -15.92
CA THR A 217 2.03 -19.45 -16.85
C THR A 217 0.65 -19.61 -16.22
N GLU A 218 0.56 -19.54 -14.90
CA GLU A 218 -0.68 -19.77 -14.15
C GLU A 218 -0.95 -18.66 -13.14
N THR A 219 -2.24 -18.41 -12.91
CA THR A 219 -2.71 -17.50 -11.85
C THR A 219 -3.64 -18.26 -10.89
N LEU A 220 -3.42 -18.06 -9.59
CA LEU A 220 -4.34 -18.41 -8.52
C LEU A 220 -4.92 -17.13 -7.93
N SER A 221 -6.23 -17.07 -7.71
CA SER A 221 -6.92 -15.85 -7.31
C SER A 221 -7.74 -16.10 -6.04
N HIS A 222 -7.49 -15.35 -4.97
CA HIS A 222 -8.10 -15.58 -3.65
C HIS A 222 -8.49 -14.27 -2.97
N TRP A 223 -9.44 -14.35 -2.05
CA TRP A 223 -9.83 -13.23 -1.20
C TRP A 223 -8.85 -13.08 -0.04
N VAL A 224 -8.41 -11.85 0.21
CA VAL A 224 -7.42 -11.55 1.24
C VAL A 224 -7.97 -10.50 2.18
N ASP A 225 -7.99 -10.84 3.47
CA ASP A 225 -8.24 -9.88 4.54
C ASP A 225 -7.14 -8.81 4.53
N THR A 226 -7.52 -7.55 4.32
CA THR A 226 -6.58 -6.43 4.23
C THR A 226 -5.88 -6.08 5.53
N THR A 227 -6.35 -6.60 6.67
CA THR A 227 -5.69 -6.43 7.98
C THR A 227 -4.46 -7.33 8.12
N HIS A 228 -4.28 -8.31 7.24
CA HIS A 228 -3.08 -9.16 7.17
C HIS A 228 -2.08 -8.72 6.10
N LEU A 229 -2.35 -7.62 5.39
CA LEU A 229 -1.43 -7.06 4.42
C LEU A 229 -0.44 -6.13 5.13
N ALA A 230 0.85 -6.35 4.88
CA ALA A 230 1.90 -5.47 5.36
C ALA A 230 1.74 -4.08 4.74
N SER A 231 2.03 -3.04 5.53
CA SER A 231 2.04 -1.67 5.05
C SER A 231 3.00 -1.50 3.87
N GLN A 232 2.57 -0.76 2.85
CA GLN A 232 3.40 -0.50 1.67
C GLN A 232 4.44 0.57 1.99
N PRO A 233 5.69 0.40 1.53
CA PRO A 233 6.67 1.48 1.58
C PRO A 233 6.24 2.66 0.71
N SER A 234 6.80 3.83 0.99
CA SER A 234 6.59 5.02 0.16
C SER A 234 7.89 5.77 -0.08
N TYR A 235 7.95 6.53 -1.16
CA TYR A 235 8.91 7.60 -1.32
C TYR A 235 8.27 8.91 -0.89
N ARG A 236 9.03 9.75 -0.18
CA ARG A 236 8.69 11.14 0.08
C ARG A 236 9.39 12.00 -0.95
N HIS A 237 8.62 12.71 -1.75
CA HIS A 237 9.11 13.68 -2.72
C HIS A 237 9.10 15.09 -2.14
N GLN A 238 10.13 15.86 -2.44
CA GLN A 238 10.29 17.25 -2.05
C GLN A 238 10.72 18.08 -3.25
N ASP A 239 9.75 18.69 -3.92
CA ASP A 239 10.02 19.65 -4.99
C ASP A 239 10.36 21.04 -4.40
N PRO A 240 11.51 21.66 -4.74
CA PRO A 240 11.87 23.00 -4.31
C PRO A 240 10.80 24.05 -4.70
N GLY A 241 9.99 24.45 -3.71
CA GLY A 241 8.89 25.42 -3.90
C GLY A 241 7.54 24.78 -4.20
N GLY A 242 7.47 23.45 -4.33
CA GLY A 242 6.24 22.67 -4.42
C GLY A 242 5.75 22.19 -3.06
N PHE A 243 4.60 21.51 -3.06
CA PHE A 243 4.10 20.78 -1.89
C PHE A 243 4.71 19.37 -1.88
N GLY A 244 5.17 18.92 -0.71
CA GLY A 244 5.63 17.54 -0.56
C GLY A 244 4.49 16.54 -0.75
N PHE A 245 4.80 15.41 -1.38
CA PHE A 245 3.88 14.31 -1.61
C PHE A 245 4.59 12.97 -1.45
N HIS A 246 3.81 11.90 -1.48
CA HIS A 246 4.31 10.54 -1.35
C HIS A 246 3.95 9.69 -2.56
N GLU A 247 4.87 8.84 -2.98
CA GLU A 247 4.66 7.79 -3.99
C GLU A 247 4.65 6.44 -3.28
N ILE A 248 3.67 5.58 -3.55
CA ILE A 248 3.66 4.21 -3.05
C ILE A 248 4.64 3.39 -3.87
N VAL A 249 5.56 2.71 -3.19
CA VAL A 249 6.56 1.84 -3.82
C VAL A 249 5.91 0.51 -4.20
N CYS A 250 6.08 0.10 -5.45
CA CYS A 250 5.52 -1.15 -5.98
C CYS A 250 4.02 -1.32 -5.62
N PRO A 251 3.16 -0.37 -6.01
CA PRO A 251 1.80 -0.24 -5.47
C PRO A 251 0.91 -1.47 -5.73
N PHE A 252 1.27 -2.31 -6.70
CA PHE A 252 0.53 -3.51 -7.05
C PHE A 252 1.18 -4.79 -6.54
N VAL A 253 2.15 -4.68 -5.63
CA VAL A 253 2.69 -5.79 -4.83
C VAL A 253 2.09 -5.72 -3.44
N HIS A 254 1.39 -6.78 -3.05
CA HIS A 254 0.80 -6.95 -1.73
C HIS A 254 1.50 -8.10 -1.02
N ARG A 255 1.91 -7.86 0.22
CA ARG A 255 2.62 -8.84 1.03
C ARG A 255 1.72 -9.26 2.18
N LEU A 256 1.39 -10.55 2.24
CA LEU A 256 0.69 -11.13 3.38
C LEU A 256 1.75 -11.73 4.31
N GLY A 257 1.92 -11.13 5.48
CA GLY A 257 2.98 -11.47 6.42
C GLY A 257 2.59 -12.59 7.39
N VAL A 258 3.55 -13.48 7.64
CA VAL A 258 3.43 -14.58 8.60
C VAL A 258 4.73 -14.72 9.41
N GLU A 259 4.65 -15.32 10.59
CA GLU A 259 5.84 -15.72 11.34
C GLU A 259 6.78 -16.57 10.46
N HIS A 260 8.08 -16.41 10.65
CA HIS A 260 9.08 -17.06 9.80
C HIS A 260 8.87 -18.59 9.74
N SER A 261 9.09 -19.18 8.55
CA SER A 261 8.89 -20.61 8.29
C SER A 261 7.46 -21.13 8.51
N THR A 262 6.44 -20.27 8.50
CA THR A 262 5.03 -20.69 8.54
C THR A 262 4.36 -20.57 7.16
N ILE A 263 3.05 -20.83 7.08
CA ILE A 263 2.31 -20.95 5.82
C ILE A 263 1.05 -20.08 5.81
N VAL A 264 0.50 -19.93 4.61
CA VAL A 264 -0.83 -19.34 4.38
C VAL A 264 -1.74 -20.42 3.84
N GLN A 265 -2.84 -20.71 4.54
CA GLN A 265 -3.82 -21.71 4.13
C GLN A 265 -4.87 -21.11 3.18
N ILE A 266 -5.43 -21.97 2.33
CA ILE A 266 -6.58 -21.66 1.49
C ILE A 266 -7.82 -22.25 2.17
N SER A 267 -8.75 -21.41 2.61
CA SER A 267 -10.02 -21.82 3.21
C SER A 267 -11.16 -21.04 2.58
N ASP A 268 -12.12 -21.72 1.95
CA ASP A 268 -13.29 -21.11 1.30
C ASP A 268 -12.93 -19.96 0.33
N ASP A 269 -11.91 -20.17 -0.50
CA ASP A 269 -11.34 -19.17 -1.43
C ASP A 269 -10.71 -17.94 -0.74
N GLN A 270 -10.43 -18.03 0.56
CA GLN A 270 -9.73 -17.00 1.33
C GLN A 270 -8.32 -17.46 1.69
N LEU A 271 -7.40 -16.50 1.75
CA LEU A 271 -6.07 -16.72 2.29
C LEU A 271 -6.08 -16.45 3.80
N VAL A 272 -5.74 -17.48 4.58
CA VAL A 272 -5.73 -17.45 6.04
C VAL A 272 -4.31 -17.72 6.53
N PRO A 273 -3.58 -16.71 7.04
CA PRO A 273 -2.27 -16.92 7.65
C PRO A 273 -2.39 -17.80 8.91
N VAL A 274 -1.55 -18.83 9.04
CA VAL A 274 -1.55 -19.69 10.25
C VAL A 274 -1.00 -18.96 11.47
N SER A 275 -0.06 -18.03 11.26
CA SER A 275 0.52 -17.18 12.30
C SER A 275 0.77 -15.80 11.69
N PRO A 276 -0.28 -14.95 11.56
CA PRO A 276 -0.15 -13.66 10.92
C PRO A 276 0.88 -12.79 11.63
N LYS A 277 1.71 -12.09 10.85
CA LYS A 277 2.67 -11.13 11.35
C LYS A 277 2.68 -9.88 10.48
N ASN A 278 2.58 -8.73 11.12
CA ASN A 278 2.77 -7.42 10.51
C ASN A 278 3.71 -6.61 11.39
N PHE A 279 4.40 -5.66 10.79
CA PHE A 279 5.19 -4.69 11.54
C PHE A 279 4.42 -3.38 11.73
N ASP A 280 4.67 -2.74 12.87
CA ASP A 280 4.08 -1.44 13.24
C ASP A 280 4.81 -0.26 12.60
N TYR A 281 5.32 -0.45 11.37
CA TYR A 281 5.93 0.60 10.59
C TYR A 281 5.73 0.40 9.08
N ALA A 282 6.00 1.47 8.33
CA ALA A 282 6.19 1.46 6.90
C ALA A 282 7.52 2.17 6.58
N VAL A 283 8.29 1.66 5.63
CA VAL A 283 9.50 2.36 5.17
C VAL A 283 9.11 3.60 4.37
N VAL A 284 9.79 4.72 4.60
CA VAL A 284 9.61 5.97 3.85
C VAL A 284 10.94 6.49 3.36
N GLY A 285 11.22 6.37 2.07
CA GLY A 285 12.49 6.83 1.49
C GLY A 285 12.43 8.29 1.05
N ASP A 286 13.42 9.10 1.42
CA ASP A 286 13.59 10.46 0.88
C ASP A 286 14.09 10.47 -0.58
N ALA A 287 13.17 10.75 -1.52
CA ALA A 287 13.45 10.71 -2.96
C ALA A 287 14.42 11.81 -3.44
N THR A 288 14.83 12.74 -2.58
CA THR A 288 15.87 13.71 -2.93
C THR A 288 17.28 13.13 -2.89
N ARG A 289 17.45 11.91 -2.35
CA ARG A 289 18.74 11.25 -2.16
C ARG A 289 18.71 9.80 -2.66
N ALA A 290 19.82 9.34 -3.24
CA ALA A 290 19.94 7.95 -3.68
C ALA A 290 19.74 6.92 -2.55
N SER A 291 20.17 7.23 -1.32
CA SER A 291 19.93 6.37 -0.16
C SER A 291 18.44 6.25 0.18
N GLY A 292 17.65 7.32 0.01
CA GLY A 292 16.21 7.26 0.22
C GLY A 292 15.50 6.48 -0.89
N LEU A 293 15.99 6.56 -2.14
CA LEU A 293 15.48 5.69 -3.22
C LEU A 293 15.73 4.19 -2.94
N ALA A 294 16.85 3.86 -2.31
CA ALA A 294 17.20 2.50 -1.93
C ALA A 294 16.41 1.98 -0.72
N ALA A 295 16.02 2.85 0.22
CA ALA A 295 15.46 2.46 1.52
C ALA A 295 14.31 1.41 1.47
N PRO A 296 13.33 1.49 0.56
CA PRO A 296 12.27 0.48 0.45
C PRO A 296 12.75 -0.93 0.06
N TYR A 297 13.90 -1.03 -0.61
CA TYR A 297 14.50 -2.28 -1.06
C TYR A 297 15.56 -2.80 -0.09
N ASP A 298 16.31 -1.88 0.53
CA ASP A 298 17.35 -2.13 1.53
C ASP A 298 16.84 -1.80 2.95
N GLU A 299 15.75 -2.46 3.35
CA GLU A 299 15.02 -2.17 4.61
C GLU A 299 15.88 -2.39 5.88
N GLU A 300 16.89 -3.26 5.79
CA GLU A 300 17.88 -3.49 6.85
C GLU A 300 18.84 -2.32 7.09
N GLU A 301 19.08 -1.46 6.09
CA GLU A 301 20.05 -0.36 6.17
C GLU A 301 19.38 0.99 6.47
N THR A 302 18.04 1.04 6.56
CA THR A 302 17.30 2.31 6.72
C THR A 302 16.75 2.53 8.13
N GLU A 303 16.83 3.78 8.57
CA GLU A 303 16.10 4.31 9.72
C GLU A 303 14.89 5.15 9.29
N GLU A 304 14.72 5.39 7.98
CA GLU A 304 13.66 6.22 7.44
C GLU A 304 12.34 5.43 7.42
N VAL A 305 11.64 5.48 8.55
CA VAL A 305 10.39 4.77 8.78
C VAL A 305 9.29 5.69 9.29
N PHE A 306 8.08 5.35 8.90
CA PHE A 306 6.85 5.76 9.55
C PHE A 306 6.46 4.73 10.59
N LYS A 307 6.38 5.11 11.86
CA LYS A 307 5.82 4.26 12.91
C LYS A 307 4.30 4.44 12.97
N ILE A 308 3.58 3.33 13.05
CA ILE A 308 2.11 3.31 13.03
C ILE A 308 1.57 3.67 14.41
N GLU A 309 0.54 4.52 14.44
CA GLU A 309 -0.18 4.87 15.66
C GLU A 309 -1.34 3.91 15.90
N HIS A 310 -1.31 3.24 17.06
CA HIS A 310 -2.35 2.31 17.47
C HIS A 310 -3.34 3.04 18.36
N ILE A 311 -4.38 3.60 17.74
CA ILE A 311 -5.37 4.40 18.45
C ILE A 311 -6.39 3.49 19.13
N VAL A 312 -6.30 3.41 20.46
CA VAL A 312 -7.14 2.57 21.32
C VAL A 312 -8.35 3.33 21.87
N GLY A 313 -9.42 2.59 22.19
CA GLY A 313 -10.63 3.16 22.78
C GLY A 313 -11.50 3.92 21.77
N ASP A 314 -12.15 4.99 22.24
CA ASP A 314 -13.16 5.74 21.47
C ASP A 314 -12.55 6.85 20.58
N GLU A 315 -11.26 7.12 20.67
CA GLU A 315 -10.57 8.18 19.92
C GLU A 315 -10.23 7.74 18.50
N ASP A 316 -10.45 8.54 17.46
CA ASP A 316 -10.09 8.23 16.06
C ASP A 316 -8.85 9.03 15.58
N ILE A 317 -8.44 8.87 14.30
CA ILE A 317 -7.28 9.58 13.72
C ILE A 317 -7.39 11.09 13.90
N ILE A 318 -8.55 11.66 13.61
CA ILE A 318 -8.77 13.11 13.62
C ILE A 318 -8.75 13.62 15.05
N SER A 319 -9.45 12.94 15.95
CA SER A 319 -9.47 13.30 17.37
C SER A 319 -8.07 13.21 18.00
N PHE A 320 -7.34 12.13 17.75
CA PHE A 320 -5.96 11.94 18.20
C PHE A 320 -5.05 13.04 17.68
N TRP A 321 -5.12 13.33 16.37
CA TRP A 321 -4.29 14.35 15.75
C TRP A 321 -4.49 15.72 16.39
N ILE A 322 -5.75 16.11 16.61
CA ILE A 322 -6.08 17.41 17.21
C ILE A 322 -5.60 17.47 18.66
N ALA A 323 -5.77 16.40 19.43
CA ALA A 323 -5.38 16.34 20.84
C ALA A 323 -3.84 16.38 21.03
N ASN A 324 -3.09 15.85 20.06
CA ASN A 324 -1.64 15.69 20.13
C ASN A 324 -0.86 16.59 19.16
N ALA A 325 -1.49 17.64 18.64
CA ALA A 325 -0.86 18.52 17.65
C ALA A 325 0.44 19.15 18.17
N ASN A 326 1.49 19.13 17.34
CA ASN A 326 2.83 19.67 17.65
C ASN A 326 3.53 19.01 18.85
N THR A 327 3.25 17.72 19.09
CA THR A 327 3.95 16.92 20.11
C THR A 327 4.73 15.78 19.46
N ASP A 328 5.74 15.26 20.16
CA ASP A 328 6.54 14.13 19.69
C ASP A 328 5.78 12.81 19.86
N GLN A 329 5.40 12.20 18.75
CA GLN A 329 4.72 10.90 18.68
C GLN A 329 5.63 9.78 18.15
N PHE A 330 6.93 10.07 17.95
CA PHE A 330 7.87 9.17 17.29
C PHE A 330 8.96 8.63 18.23
N SER A 331 9.63 9.49 19.00
CA SER A 331 10.89 9.10 19.69
C SER A 331 10.68 8.01 20.74
N GLY A 332 9.54 8.03 21.44
CA GLY A 332 9.21 7.03 22.46
C GLY A 332 8.62 5.72 21.92
N LYS A 333 8.28 5.67 20.62
CA LYS A 333 7.58 4.53 20.03
C LYS A 333 8.59 3.46 19.60
N VAL A 334 8.50 2.27 20.19
CA VAL A 334 9.36 1.13 19.86
C VAL A 334 8.63 0.25 18.86
N ILE A 335 9.35 -0.19 17.82
CA ILE A 335 8.84 -1.08 16.77
C ILE A 335 9.74 -2.31 16.67
N GLU A 336 9.15 -3.47 16.37
CA GLU A 336 9.91 -4.61 15.84
C GLU A 336 10.28 -4.29 14.37
N LYS A 337 11.53 -4.55 13.98
CA LYS A 337 12.01 -4.41 12.61
C LYS A 337 12.15 -5.78 11.95
N ALA A 338 12.11 -5.81 10.62
CA ALA A 338 12.58 -6.96 9.85
C ALA A 338 14.05 -7.28 10.19
N GLU A 339 14.37 -8.56 10.38
CA GLU A 339 15.72 -9.07 10.66
C GLU A 339 16.23 -9.91 9.48
N PHE A 340 17.51 -9.75 9.13
CA PHE A 340 18.08 -10.28 7.89
C PHE A 340 19.32 -11.16 8.15
N SER A 341 19.55 -12.16 7.28
CA SER A 341 20.71 -13.08 7.33
C SER A 341 21.66 -12.96 6.15
#